data_AF-A0A5R9BUJ9-F1
#
_entry.id   AF-A0A5R9BUJ9-F1
#
_cell.length_a   1.000
_cell.length_b   1.000
_cell.length_c   1.000
_cell.angle_alpha   90.00
_cell.angle_beta   90.00
_cell.angle_gamma   90.00
#
_symmetry.space_group_name_H-M   'P 1'
#
loop_
_entity.id
_entity.type
_entity.pdbx_description
1 polymer ?
#
loop_
_entity_poly.entity_id
_entity_poly.type
_entity_poly.pdbx_seq_one_letter_code
_entity_poly.pdbx_strand_id
1 'polypeptide(L)' 'MLIMDLGIGFAAIGVLLLAITTKWTNGWIFNYKTTNRSLSLIGWILLILGLILTILPPYLGGLWN' A
#
# COMPACT_ATOMS: atom_id res chain seq x y z
N MET A 1 -5.48 18.98 2.32
CA MET A 1 -6.10 18.24 1.20
C MET A 1 -5.02 17.60 0.32
N LEU A 2 -4.13 18.38 -0.31
CA LEU A 2 -3.08 17.88 -1.21
C LEU A 2 -2.18 16.75 -0.65
N ILE A 3 -1.80 16.80 0.63
CA ILE A 3 -0.99 15.73 1.27
C ILE A 3 -1.74 14.39 1.34
N MET A 4 -3.06 14.44 1.56
CA MET A 4 -3.91 13.26 1.66
C MET A 4 -4.08 12.61 0.27
N ASP A 5 -4.26 13.42 -0.77
CA ASP A 5 -4.35 12.95 -2.15
C ASP A 5 -3.04 12.30 -2.63
N LEU A 6 -1.89 12.86 -2.23
CA LEU A 6 -0.58 12.25 -2.46
C LEU A 6 -0.43 10.91 -1.72
N GLY A 7 -0.88 10.83 -0.46
CA GLY A 7 -0.87 9.60 0.32
C GLY A 7 -1.67 8.48 -0.34
N ILE A 8 -2.87 8.80 -0.84
CA ILE A 8 -3.73 7.86 -1.59
C ILE A 8 -3.03 7.42 -2.88
N GLY A 9 -2.39 8.34 -3.61
CA GLY A 9 -1.63 8.01 -4.81
C GLY A 9 -0.49 7.03 -4.55
N PHE A 10 0.31 7.27 -3.51
CA PHE A 10 1.39 6.35 -3.10
C PHE A 10 0.84 4.98 -2.66
N ALA A 11 -0.27 4.95 -1.91
CA ALA A 11 -0.90 3.71 -1.50
C ALA A 11 -1.41 2.90 -2.70
N ALA A 12 -2.06 3.56 -3.68
CA ALA A 12 -2.55 2.91 -4.89
C ALA A 12 -1.42 2.29 -5.72
N ILE A 13 -0.31 3.01 -5.90
CA ILE A 13 0.88 2.49 -6.59
C ILE A 13 1.48 1.30 -5.82
N GLY A 14 1.56 1.40 -4.49
CA GLY A 14 2.03 0.30 -3.63
C GLY A 14 1.18 -0.97 -3.78
N VAL A 15 -0.15 -0.83 -3.75
CA VAL A 15 -1.10 -1.93 -3.96
C VAL A 15 -0.95 -2.54 -5.35
N LEU A 16 -0.83 -1.71 -6.40
CA LEU A 16 -0.60 -2.19 -7.76
C LEU A 16 0.72 -2.98 -7.88
N LEU A 17 1.80 -2.48 -7.28
CA LEU A 17 3.07 -3.22 -7.25
C LEU A 17 2.93 -4.56 -6.54
N LEU A 18 2.22 -4.60 -5.41
CA LEU A 18 1.97 -5.83 -4.66
C LEU A 18 1.12 -6.80 -5.47
N ALA A 19 0.07 -6.33 -6.15
CA ALA A 19 -0.78 -7.16 -7.00
C ALA A 19 0.01 -7.78 -8.17
N ILE A 20 0.91 -7.03 -8.80
CA ILE A 20 1.73 -7.52 -9.93
C ILE A 20 2.82 -8.48 -9.44
N THR A 21 3.41 -8.20 -8.29
CA THR A 21 4.49 -9.03 -7.73
C THR A 21 3.97 -10.29 -7.07
N THR A 22 2.69 -10.34 -6.71
CA THR A 22 2.04 -11.47 -6.04
C THR A 22 1.25 -12.28 -7.05
N LYS A 23 1.74 -13.47 -7.40
CA LYS A 23 0.99 -14.40 -8.25
C LYS A 23 0.12 -15.30 -7.39
N TRP A 24 -1.16 -15.38 -7.77
CA TRP A 24 -2.04 -16.41 -7.24
C TRP A 24 -1.59 -17.77 -7.76
N THR A 25 -1.02 -18.59 -6.89
CA THR A 25 -0.68 -19.98 -7.21
C THR A 25 -1.84 -20.85 -6.79
N ASN A 26 -2.38 -21.65 -7.72
CA ASN A 26 -3.61 -22.39 -7.51
C ASN A 26 -3.55 -23.22 -6.21
N GLY A 27 -4.41 -22.92 -5.24
CA GLY A 27 -4.47 -23.59 -3.95
C GLY A 27 -5.44 -22.89 -3.01
N TRP A 28 -6.21 -23.69 -2.26
CA TRP A 28 -7.18 -23.20 -1.30
C TRP A 28 -6.50 -22.38 -0.19
N ILE A 29 -6.97 -21.14 -0.07
CA ILE A 29 -6.92 -20.25 1.10
C ILE A 29 -5.60 -19.47 1.31
N PHE A 30 -4.39 -20.00 1.12
CA PHE A 30 -3.15 -19.19 1.23
C PHE A 30 -2.00 -19.70 0.35
N ASN A 31 -2.19 -19.66 -0.97
CA ASN A 31 -1.16 -20.09 -1.90
C ASN A 31 -0.79 -18.93 -2.83
N TYR A 32 -0.12 -17.91 -2.30
CA TYR A 32 0.42 -16.82 -3.10
C TYR A 32 1.95 -16.89 -3.08
N LYS A 33 2.57 -16.71 -4.25
CA LYS A 33 4.03 -16.60 -4.35
C LYS A 33 4.41 -15.21 -4.81
N THR A 34 5.30 -14.59 -4.04
CA THR A 34 5.93 -13.34 -4.42
C THR A 34 6.98 -13.61 -5.49
N THR A 35 6.68 -13.24 -6.73
CA THR A 35 7.53 -13.46 -7.89
C THR A 35 8.84 -12.69 -7.80
N ASN A 36 8.83 -11.52 -7.16
CA ASN A 36 10.01 -10.71 -6.91
C ASN A 36 9.93 -10.08 -5.50
N ARG A 37 10.75 -10.60 -4.59
CA ARG A 37 10.74 -10.19 -3.17
C ARG A 37 11.13 -8.73 -2.97
N SER A 38 12.09 -8.23 -3.75
CA SER A 38 12.57 -6.84 -3.64
C SER A 38 11.52 -5.84 -4.09
N LEU A 39 10.85 -6.10 -5.23
CA LEU A 39 9.75 -5.25 -5.72
C LEU A 39 8.54 -5.29 -4.78
N SER A 40 8.21 -6.44 -4.21
CA SER A 40 7.15 -6.54 -3.20
C SER A 40 7.47 -5.74 -1.93
N LEU A 41 8.72 -5.75 -1.48
CA LEU A 41 9.18 -4.90 -0.37
C LEU A 41 8.97 -3.42 -0.66
N ILE A 42 9.31 -2.97 -1.86
CA ILE A 42 9.07 -1.58 -2.30
C ILE A 42 7.57 -1.27 -2.32
N GLY A 43 6.74 -2.19 -2.81
CA GLY A 43 5.28 -2.05 -2.80
C GLY A 43 4.72 -1.88 -1.38
N TRP A 44 5.19 -2.67 -0.42
CA TRP A 44 4.82 -2.53 1.00
C TRP A 44 5.27 -1.21 1.61
N ILE A 45 6.51 -0.76 1.31
CA ILE A 45 7.02 0.53 1.80
C ILE A 45 6.16 1.69 1.27
N LEU A 46 5.82 1.68 -0.02
CA LEU A 46 4.96 2.68 -0.64
C LEU A 46 3.55 2.68 -0.03
N LEU A 47 3.01 1.49 0.24
CA LEU A 47 1.70 1.33 0.86
C LEU A 47 1.67 1.89 2.28
N ILE A 48 2.68 1.58 3.09
CA ILE A 48 2.81 2.08 4.47
C ILE A 48 2.98 3.60 4.49
N LEU A 49 3.88 4.13 3.65
CA LEU A 49 4.08 5.58 3.54
C LEU A 49 2.80 6.29 3.07
N GLY A 50 2.10 5.74 2.08
CA GLY A 50 0.83 6.26 1.60
C GLY A 50 -0.24 6.30 2.70
N LEU A 51 -0.37 5.22 3.48
CA LEU A 51 -1.29 5.16 4.63
C LEU A 51 -0.95 6.20 5.70
N ILE A 52 0.32 6.33 6.05
CA ILE A 52 0.77 7.33 7.03
C ILE A 52 0.41 8.74 6.55
N LEU A 53 0.71 9.08 5.30
CA LEU A 53 0.38 10.39 4.73
C LEU A 53 -1.12 10.64 4.61
N THR A 54 -1.93 9.58 4.52
CA THR A 54 -3.39 9.70 4.43
C THR A 54 -4.03 9.87 5.80
N ILE A 55 -3.56 9.13 6.82
CA ILE A 55 -4.19 9.06 8.15
C ILE A 55 -3.59 10.08 9.13
N LEU A 56 -2.28 10.31 9.07
CA LEU A 56 -1.59 11.14 10.06
C LEU A 56 -2.01 12.62 10.00
N PRO A 57 -2.15 13.27 8.83
CA PRO A 57 -2.62 14.66 8.78
C PRO A 57 -4.03 14.90 9.34
N PRO A 58 -5.07 14.11 9.00
CA PRO A 58 -6.39 14.30 9.60
C PRO A 58 -6.42 13.93 11.09
N TYR A 59 -5.63 12.95 11.53
CA TYR A 59 -5.51 12.59 12.95
C TYR A 59 -4.88 13.72 13.78
N LEU A 60 -3.76 14.30 13.31
CA LEU A 60 -3.08 15.41 14.00
C LEU A 60 -3.84 16.74 13.87
N GLY A 61 -4.61 16.92 12.79
CA GLY A 61 -5.39 18.13 12.54
C GLY A 61 -6.73 18.19 13.28
N GLY A 62 -7.08 17.17 14.07
CA GLY A 62 -8.36 17.11 14.79
C GLY A 62 -9.59 16.94 13.90
N LEU A 63 -9.41 16.65 12.61
CA LEU A 63 -10.47 16.47 11.60
C LEU A 63 -11.18 15.11 11.71
N TRP A 64 -10.85 14.31 12.71
CA TRP A 64 -11.39 12.98 12.97
C TRP A 64 -12.31 12.90 14.20
N ASN A 65 -12.53 14.04 14.88
CA ASN A 65 -13.58 14.24 15.87
C ASN A 65 -14.81 14.86 15.21
#